data_AF-A0A482XEV9-F1
#
_entry.id   AF-A0A482XEV9-F1
#
_cell.length_a   1.000
_cell.length_b   1.000
_cell.length_c   1.000
_cell.angle_alpha   90.00
_cell.angle_beta   90.00
_cell.angle_gamma   90.00
#
_symmetry.space_group_name_H-M   'P 1'
#
loop_
_entity.id
_entity.type
_entity.pdbx_description
1 polymer ?
#
loop_
_entity_poly.entity_id
_entity_poly.type
_entity_poly.pdbx_seq_one_letter_code
_entity_poly.pdbx_strand_id
1 'polypeptide(L)'
;MEGILWKWTNYWSGWQTRWFTLEDGILSYYMSRDEVGQGCKGSMKVSALEIIVSNIDSTRMDLVVPGDRRVMYLRAATSYDRQQWLVALGSSKACLTTTPLTTITSTGTTTSTPVILASGDSFRGKKVELKLYADLLMQQVHMVKEAAKNQDIQTMVEGTNLIAATCDTLVKNLEDYIELVSDDEKSHLKDSGIDSCLNNTNGHNNKRTKKTLSCNGIY
;
A
#
# COMPACT_ATOMS: atom_id res chain seq x y z
N MET A 1 0.49 -19.04 2.95
CA MET A 1 0.84 -19.54 1.60
C MET A 1 1.98 -20.52 1.73
N GLU A 2 1.99 -21.61 0.98
CA GLU A 2 3.08 -22.57 1.00
C GLU A 2 3.34 -23.19 -0.37
N GLY A 3 4.57 -23.61 -0.65
CA GLY A 3 4.93 -24.12 -1.96
C GLY A 3 6.43 -24.33 -2.16
N ILE A 4 6.79 -24.96 -3.28
CA ILE A 4 8.19 -25.15 -3.68
C ILE A 4 8.68 -23.90 -4.40
N LEU A 5 9.85 -23.40 -3.99
CA LEU A 5 10.62 -22.42 -4.76
C LEU A 5 12.05 -22.91 -4.92
N TRP A 6 12.69 -22.50 -6.00
CA TRP A 6 14.12 -22.68 -6.18
C TRP A 6 14.85 -21.54 -5.49
N LYS A 7 15.71 -21.89 -4.54
CA LYS A 7 16.57 -20.96 -3.83
C LYS A 7 17.99 -21.10 -4.33
N TRP A 8 18.63 -19.98 -4.67
CA TRP A 8 20.07 -19.98 -4.90
C TRP A 8 20.81 -20.22 -3.59
N THR A 9 21.77 -21.15 -3.61
CA THR A 9 22.55 -21.54 -2.42
C THR A 9 23.97 -21.01 -2.50
N ASN A 10 24.75 -21.46 -3.47
CA ASN A 10 26.12 -20.99 -3.73
C ASN A 10 26.50 -21.37 -5.19
N TYR A 11 27.71 -20.99 -5.63
CA TYR A 11 28.18 -21.32 -6.98
C TYR A 11 28.37 -22.82 -7.25
N TRP A 12 28.53 -23.64 -6.21
CA TRP A 12 28.78 -25.07 -6.32
C TRP A 12 27.48 -25.89 -6.43
N SER A 13 26.46 -25.51 -5.67
CA SER A 13 25.17 -26.19 -5.55
C SER A 13 24.05 -25.50 -6.36
N GLY A 14 24.24 -24.23 -6.71
CA GLY A 14 23.34 -23.46 -7.55
C GLY A 14 21.92 -23.32 -6.99
N TRP A 15 20.94 -23.47 -7.88
CA TRP A 15 19.51 -23.46 -7.57
C TRP A 15 19.08 -24.78 -6.96
N GLN A 16 18.43 -24.72 -5.80
CA GLN A 16 17.97 -25.89 -5.07
C GLN A 16 16.49 -25.72 -4.69
N THR A 17 15.69 -26.78 -4.86
CA THR A 17 14.30 -26.79 -4.43
C THR A 17 14.22 -26.73 -2.91
N ARG A 18 13.40 -25.83 -2.38
CA ARG A 18 13.09 -25.76 -0.95
C ARG A 18 11.60 -25.56 -0.78
N TRP A 19 11.06 -26.12 0.29
CA TRP A 19 9.69 -25.88 0.69
C TRP A 19 9.62 -24.57 1.45
N PHE A 20 8.81 -23.64 1.00
CA PHE A 20 8.60 -22.34 1.64
C PHE A 20 7.21 -22.29 2.26
N THR A 21 7.12 -21.68 3.43
CA THR A 21 5.86 -21.33 4.08
C THR A 21 5.89 -19.86 4.44
N LEU A 22 4.78 -19.18 4.20
CA LEU A 22 4.52 -17.81 4.60
C LEU A 22 3.35 -17.82 5.56
N GLU A 23 3.64 -17.52 6.81
CA GLU A 23 2.71 -17.55 7.94
C GLU A 23 3.01 -16.36 8.86
N ASP A 24 1.98 -15.65 9.32
CA ASP A 24 2.08 -14.52 10.25
C ASP A 24 3.15 -13.46 9.91
N GLY A 25 3.38 -13.20 8.61
CA GLY A 25 4.39 -12.22 8.22
C GLY A 25 5.82 -12.72 8.23
N ILE A 26 6.02 -14.02 8.41
CA ILE A 26 7.32 -14.68 8.44
C ILE A 26 7.37 -15.67 7.27
N LEU A 27 8.35 -15.45 6.39
CA LEU A 27 8.69 -16.38 5.32
C LEU A 27 9.75 -17.35 5.84
N SER A 28 9.39 -18.62 5.99
CA SER A 28 10.25 -19.70 6.47
C SER A 28 10.52 -20.71 5.35
N TYR A 29 11.67 -21.39 5.38
CA TYR A 29 11.98 -22.45 4.42
C TYR A 29 12.58 -23.71 5.07
N TYR A 30 12.33 -24.84 4.39
CA TYR A 30 12.66 -26.20 4.81
C TYR A 30 13.27 -26.98 3.62
N MET A 31 13.94 -28.10 3.87
CA MET A 31 14.47 -28.89 2.74
C MET A 31 13.35 -29.57 1.96
N SER A 32 12.35 -30.10 2.67
CA SER A 32 11.15 -30.69 2.09
C SER A 32 9.90 -30.33 2.91
N ARG A 33 8.72 -30.67 2.38
CA ARG A 33 7.44 -30.48 3.08
C ARG A 33 7.35 -31.33 4.35
N ASP A 34 7.90 -32.55 4.33
CA ASP A 34 7.82 -33.49 5.46
C ASP A 34 8.71 -33.06 6.65
N GLU A 35 9.70 -32.20 6.41
CA GLU A 35 10.61 -31.68 7.43
C GLU A 35 10.10 -30.41 8.13
N VAL A 36 8.89 -29.94 7.86
CA VAL A 36 8.33 -28.74 8.51
C VAL A 36 8.32 -28.88 10.04
N GLY A 37 8.09 -30.10 10.56
CA GLY A 37 8.13 -30.41 12.00
C GLY A 37 9.54 -30.53 12.60
N GLN A 38 10.60 -30.58 11.79
CA GLN A 38 11.99 -30.73 12.26
C GLN A 38 12.70 -29.38 12.50
N GLY A 39 12.01 -28.28 12.24
CA GLY A 39 12.52 -26.92 12.41
C GLY A 39 12.95 -26.27 11.09
N CYS A 40 12.75 -24.96 11.00
CA CYS A 40 13.06 -24.20 9.80
C CYS A 40 14.58 -24.04 9.61
N LYS A 41 15.03 -24.03 8.34
CA LYS A 41 16.44 -23.80 7.98
C LYS A 41 16.77 -22.30 7.92
N GLY A 42 15.74 -21.48 7.82
CA GLY A 42 15.83 -20.05 7.99
C GLY A 42 14.46 -19.41 7.83
N SER A 43 14.32 -18.24 8.42
CA SER A 43 13.10 -17.44 8.43
C SER A 43 13.43 -15.96 8.25
N MET A 44 12.58 -15.23 7.54
CA MET A 44 12.72 -13.80 7.31
C MET A 44 11.38 -13.10 7.54
N LYS A 45 11.39 -11.98 8.28
CA LYS A 45 10.21 -11.14 8.44
C LYS A 45 9.93 -10.39 7.15
N VAL A 46 8.71 -10.52 6.64
CA VAL A 46 8.26 -9.90 5.39
C VAL A 46 8.18 -8.37 5.49
N SER A 47 7.95 -7.83 6.68
CA SER A 47 7.98 -6.38 6.92
C SER A 47 9.36 -5.75 6.68
N ALA A 48 10.44 -6.51 6.93
CA ALA A 48 11.81 -6.02 6.85
C ALA A 48 12.48 -6.26 5.49
N LEU A 49 11.81 -6.95 4.56
CA LEU A 49 12.37 -7.29 3.25
C LEU A 49 11.81 -6.41 2.14
N GLU A 50 12.62 -6.13 1.14
CA GLU A 50 12.27 -5.55 -0.14
C GLU A 50 12.18 -6.66 -1.19
N ILE A 51 11.14 -6.60 -2.02
CA ILE A 51 10.86 -7.60 -3.05
C ILE A 51 11.29 -6.99 -4.38
N ILE A 52 12.30 -7.59 -5.01
CA ILE A 52 12.81 -7.17 -6.32
C ILE A 52 12.31 -8.18 -7.35
N VAL A 53 11.51 -7.70 -8.31
CA VAL A 53 10.98 -8.53 -9.39
C VAL A 53 11.87 -8.40 -10.62
N SER A 54 12.28 -9.52 -11.21
CA SER A 54 13.03 -9.47 -12.47
C SER A 54 12.08 -9.15 -13.63
N ASN A 55 12.42 -8.14 -14.43
CA ASN A 55 11.70 -7.79 -15.65
C ASN A 55 12.13 -8.62 -16.87
N ILE A 56 13.25 -9.35 -16.75
CA ILE A 56 13.81 -10.19 -17.83
C ILE A 56 13.35 -11.64 -17.66
N ASP A 57 13.29 -12.12 -16.42
CA ASP A 57 12.91 -13.48 -16.10
C ASP A 57 11.56 -13.51 -15.38
N SER A 58 10.54 -14.00 -16.08
CA SER A 58 9.17 -14.10 -15.60
C SER A 58 8.97 -15.08 -14.42
N THR A 59 10.00 -15.83 -14.03
CA THR A 59 9.98 -16.77 -12.91
C THR A 59 10.81 -16.32 -11.71
N ARG A 60 11.66 -15.29 -11.88
CA ARG A 60 12.62 -14.86 -10.85
C ARG A 60 12.13 -13.69 -10.00
N MET A 61 12.41 -13.78 -8.71
CA MET A 61 12.21 -12.73 -7.71
C MET A 61 13.30 -12.82 -6.64
N ASP A 62 13.81 -11.67 -6.20
CA ASP A 62 14.88 -11.60 -5.21
C ASP A 62 14.36 -10.88 -3.95
N LEU A 63 14.65 -11.41 -2.77
CA LEU A 63 14.27 -10.83 -1.48
C LEU A 63 15.51 -10.24 -0.82
N VAL A 64 15.49 -8.95 -0.52
CA VAL A 64 16.63 -8.21 0.04
C VAL A 64 16.23 -7.60 1.37
N VAL A 65 17.10 -7.66 2.38
CA VAL A 65 16.89 -6.90 3.62
C VAL A 65 17.71 -5.61 3.54
N PRO A 66 17.08 -4.41 3.47
CA PRO A 66 17.80 -3.15 3.44
C PRO A 66 18.71 -3.00 4.67
N GLY A 67 19.96 -2.58 4.45
CA GLY A 67 20.96 -2.45 5.51
C GLY A 67 21.66 -3.77 5.90
N ASP A 68 21.30 -4.88 5.28
CA ASP A 68 21.93 -6.19 5.46
C ASP A 68 22.52 -6.71 4.14
N ARG A 69 23.50 -7.60 4.21
CA ARG A 69 24.05 -8.31 3.03
C ARG A 69 23.28 -9.58 2.70
N ARG A 70 22.24 -9.92 3.48
CA ARG A 70 21.39 -11.09 3.23
C ARG A 70 20.46 -10.83 2.04
N VAL A 71 20.75 -11.51 0.93
CA VAL A 71 19.90 -11.59 -0.25
C VAL A 71 19.48 -13.04 -0.46
N MET A 72 18.19 -13.25 -0.70
CA MET A 72 17.63 -14.54 -1.07
C MET A 72 17.12 -14.49 -2.50
N TYR A 73 17.87 -15.09 -3.41
CA TYR A 73 17.47 -15.23 -4.81
C TYR A 73 16.52 -16.42 -4.96
N LEU A 74 15.33 -16.15 -5.50
CA LEU A 74 14.25 -17.13 -5.65
C LEU A 74 13.78 -17.23 -7.10
N ARG A 75 13.38 -18.44 -7.46
CA ARG A 75 12.69 -18.73 -8.71
C ARG A 75 11.48 -19.60 -8.44
N ALA A 76 10.36 -19.26 -9.06
CA ALA A 76 9.17 -20.09 -9.06
C ALA A 76 9.21 -21.10 -10.22
N ALA A 77 8.38 -22.14 -10.17
CA ALA A 77 8.28 -23.11 -11.26
C ALA A 77 7.65 -22.48 -12.52
N THR A 78 6.67 -21.59 -12.34
CA THR A 78 5.98 -20.89 -13.41
C THR A 78 5.85 -19.38 -13.11
N SER A 79 5.54 -18.58 -14.13
CA SER A 79 5.23 -17.15 -13.95
C SER A 79 3.96 -16.94 -13.12
N TYR A 80 3.00 -17.87 -13.21
CA TYR A 80 1.80 -17.88 -12.39
C TYR A 80 2.15 -18.10 -10.91
N ASP A 81 2.97 -19.12 -10.61
CA ASP A 81 3.41 -19.39 -9.24
C ASP A 81 4.20 -18.20 -8.67
N ARG A 82 5.06 -17.58 -9.49
CA ARG A 82 5.76 -16.34 -9.12
C ARG A 82 4.75 -15.27 -8.71
N GLN A 83 3.71 -15.05 -9.52
CA GLN A 83 2.69 -14.05 -9.22
C GLN A 83 1.96 -14.35 -7.92
N GLN A 84 1.56 -15.61 -7.67
CA GLN A 84 0.93 -16.01 -6.41
C GLN A 84 1.82 -15.67 -5.21
N TRP A 85 3.14 -15.95 -5.31
CA TRP A 85 4.10 -15.62 -4.26
C TRP A 85 4.25 -14.11 -4.05
N LEU A 86 4.33 -13.33 -5.13
CA LEU A 86 4.41 -11.87 -5.05
C LEU A 86 3.17 -11.27 -4.38
N VAL A 87 1.98 -11.76 -4.73
CA VAL A 87 0.71 -11.32 -4.12
C VAL A 87 0.70 -11.63 -2.63
N ALA A 88 1.07 -12.86 -2.22
CA ALA A 88 1.06 -13.24 -0.83
C ALA A 88 2.10 -12.47 0.01
N LEU A 89 3.32 -12.31 -0.51
CA LEU A 89 4.37 -11.52 0.15
C LEU A 89 3.99 -10.04 0.25
N GLY A 90 3.47 -9.46 -0.84
CA GLY A 90 3.03 -8.06 -0.88
C GLY A 90 1.87 -7.80 0.07
N SER A 91 0.89 -8.69 0.10
CA SER A 91 -0.26 -8.63 1.01
C SER A 91 0.19 -8.70 2.46
N SER A 92 1.03 -9.69 2.79
CA SER A 92 1.59 -9.86 4.13
C SER A 92 2.39 -8.64 4.58
N LYS A 93 3.20 -8.04 3.70
CA LYS A 93 3.95 -6.80 3.98
C LYS A 93 3.03 -5.61 4.26
N ALA A 94 1.93 -5.48 3.53
CA ALA A 94 0.97 -4.39 3.68
C ALA A 94 0.19 -4.50 5.00
N CYS A 95 -0.20 -5.71 5.41
CA CYS A 95 -0.90 -5.96 6.67
C CYS A 95 -0.04 -5.56 7.89
N LEU A 96 1.26 -5.87 7.88
CA LEU A 96 2.17 -5.56 9.00
C LEU A 96 2.48 -4.07 9.15
N THR A 97 2.52 -3.34 8.02
CA THR A 97 2.74 -1.89 8.03
C THR A 97 1.54 -1.11 8.62
N THR A 98 0.40 -1.77 8.82
CA THR A 98 -0.84 -1.18 9.37
C THR A 98 -1.05 -1.55 10.84
N THR A 99 -0.01 -1.51 11.67
CA THR A 99 -0.19 -1.60 13.14
C THR A 99 -0.23 -0.19 13.73
N PRO A 100 -1.37 0.30 14.27
CA PRO A 100 -1.36 1.44 15.16
C PRO A 100 -0.62 1.06 16.44
N LEU A 101 0.25 1.95 16.89
CA LEU A 101 1.02 1.92 18.12
C LEU A 101 0.23 1.34 19.31
N THR A 102 0.84 0.43 20.07
CA THR A 102 0.44 0.18 21.46
C THR A 102 0.64 1.46 22.27
N THR A 103 -0.42 2.23 22.48
CA THR A 103 -0.49 3.16 23.59
C THR A 103 -0.81 2.34 24.83
N ILE A 104 0.16 2.24 25.74
CA ILE A 104 -0.06 1.72 27.09
C ILE A 104 -0.99 2.72 27.77
N THR A 105 -2.27 2.38 27.91
CA THR A 105 -3.16 3.05 28.84
C THR A 105 -3.14 2.27 30.14
N SER A 106 -2.62 2.91 31.19
CA SER A 106 -2.50 2.38 32.53
C SER A 106 -3.86 2.21 33.21
N THR A 107 -4.68 1.24 32.79
CA THR A 107 -5.79 0.71 33.58
C THR A 107 -6.31 -0.56 32.90
N GLY A 108 -6.07 -1.72 33.52
CA GLY A 108 -6.40 -3.02 32.96
C GLY A 108 -7.90 -3.25 32.83
N THR A 109 -8.43 -3.16 31.61
CA THR A 109 -9.70 -3.77 31.21
C THR A 109 -9.70 -3.98 29.70
N THR A 110 -9.82 -5.25 29.29
CA THR A 110 -9.96 -5.70 27.90
C THR A 110 -11.37 -5.40 27.41
N THR A 111 -11.53 -4.44 26.51
CA THR A 111 -12.77 -4.26 25.74
C THR A 111 -12.40 -4.08 24.28
N SER A 112 -12.69 -5.12 23.49
CA SER A 112 -12.65 -5.10 22.03
C SER A 112 -13.77 -4.21 21.49
N THR A 113 -13.41 -3.00 21.06
CA THR A 113 -14.25 -2.13 20.24
C THR A 113 -13.50 -1.72 18.97
N PRO A 114 -14.09 -1.90 17.77
CA PRO A 114 -13.52 -1.37 16.55
C PRO A 114 -13.80 0.15 16.50
N VAL A 115 -12.78 0.97 16.70
CA VAL A 115 -12.86 2.41 16.48
C VAL A 115 -12.67 2.67 14.99
N ILE A 116 -13.77 2.96 14.31
CA ILE A 116 -13.80 3.42 12.92
C ILE A 116 -13.24 4.85 12.88
N LEU A 117 -12.03 5.02 12.33
CA LEU A 117 -11.51 6.32 11.90
C LEU A 117 -11.68 6.44 10.38
N ALA A 118 -12.88 6.84 9.98
CA ALA A 118 -13.29 7.05 8.60
C ALA A 118 -12.84 8.42 8.09
N SER A 119 -11.59 8.53 7.62
CA SER A 119 -11.18 9.60 6.68
C SER A 119 -9.99 9.17 5.81
N GLY A 120 -9.04 8.41 6.36
CA GLY A 120 -7.88 7.88 5.61
C GLY A 120 -8.15 6.60 4.80
N ASP A 121 -9.34 6.01 4.91
CA ASP A 121 -9.65 4.70 4.34
C ASP A 121 -10.13 4.75 2.88
N SER A 122 -10.69 5.88 2.43
CA SER A 122 -11.10 6.06 1.03
C SER A 122 -9.89 6.09 0.10
N PHE A 123 -8.82 6.79 0.48
CA PHE A 123 -7.58 6.86 -0.29
C PHE A 123 -6.89 5.49 -0.39
N ARG A 124 -6.88 4.72 0.71
CA ARG A 124 -6.30 3.38 0.76
C ARG A 124 -7.11 2.36 -0.04
N GLY A 125 -8.45 2.42 0.04
CA GLY A 125 -9.35 1.60 -0.77
C GLY A 125 -9.16 1.87 -2.27
N LYS A 126 -9.14 3.14 -2.68
CA LYS A 126 -8.94 3.55 -4.08
C LYS A 126 -7.57 3.16 -4.64
N LYS A 127 -6.52 3.16 -3.81
CA LYS A 127 -5.18 2.67 -4.21
C LYS A 127 -5.17 1.16 -4.46
N VAL A 128 -5.95 0.39 -3.70
CA VAL A 128 -6.12 -1.05 -3.92
C VAL A 128 -6.96 -1.31 -5.17
N GLU A 129 -8.01 -0.51 -5.39
CA GLU A 129 -8.85 -0.57 -6.59
C GLU A 129 -8.05 -0.26 -7.88
N LEU A 130 -7.19 0.76 -7.86
CA LEU A 130 -6.31 1.07 -8.98
C LEU A 130 -5.31 -0.06 -9.29
N LYS A 131 -4.78 -0.72 -8.25
CA LYS A 131 -3.94 -1.90 -8.43
C LYS A 131 -4.70 -3.08 -9.03
N LEU A 132 -5.94 -3.28 -8.60
CA LEU A 132 -6.80 -4.33 -9.15
C LEU A 132 -7.06 -4.12 -10.65
N TYR A 133 -7.31 -2.87 -11.08
CA TYR A 133 -7.44 -2.56 -12.50
C TYR A 133 -6.14 -2.79 -13.28
N ALA A 134 -4.98 -2.49 -12.70
CA ALA A 134 -3.68 -2.76 -13.34
C ALA A 134 -3.43 -4.27 -13.51
N ASP A 135 -3.75 -5.08 -12.50
CA ASP A 135 -3.64 -6.54 -12.58
C ASP A 135 -4.63 -7.12 -13.60
N LEU A 136 -5.86 -6.61 -13.62
CA LEU A 136 -6.90 -7.01 -14.56
C LEU A 136 -6.52 -6.67 -16.02
N LEU A 137 -6.01 -5.46 -16.28
CA LEU A 137 -5.52 -5.06 -17.61
C LEU A 137 -4.36 -5.95 -18.07
N MET A 138 -3.45 -6.29 -17.17
CA MET A 138 -2.32 -7.16 -17.48
C MET A 138 -2.77 -8.58 -17.82
N GLN A 139 -3.80 -9.09 -17.14
CA GLN A 139 -4.40 -10.39 -17.45
C GLN A 139 -5.11 -10.39 -18.81
N GLN A 140 -5.82 -9.31 -19.15
CA GLN A 140 -6.51 -9.17 -20.43
C GLN A 140 -5.52 -9.00 -21.59
N VAL A 141 -4.43 -8.24 -21.41
CA VAL A 141 -3.35 -8.13 -22.39
C VAL A 141 -2.68 -9.49 -22.63
N HIS A 142 -2.48 -10.28 -21.58
CA HIS A 142 -1.95 -11.64 -21.72
C HIS A 142 -2.91 -12.55 -22.50
N MET A 143 -4.21 -12.45 -22.23
CA MET A 143 -5.25 -13.18 -22.97
C MET A 143 -5.21 -12.83 -24.47
N VAL A 144 -5.16 -11.55 -24.82
CA VAL A 144 -5.04 -11.08 -26.22
C VAL A 144 -3.74 -11.57 -26.86
N LYS A 145 -2.62 -11.53 -26.13
CA LYS A 145 -1.31 -11.95 -26.65
C LYS A 145 -1.26 -13.45 -26.93
N GLU A 146 -1.84 -14.28 -26.07
CA GLU A 146 -1.92 -15.73 -26.28
C GLU A 146 -2.92 -16.07 -27.39
N ALA A 147 -4.06 -15.37 -27.47
CA ALA A 147 -5.02 -15.52 -28.56
C ALA A 147 -4.39 -15.17 -29.93
N ALA A 148 -3.63 -14.08 -30.00
CA ALA A 148 -2.91 -13.68 -31.21
C ALA A 148 -1.87 -14.73 -31.65
N LYS A 149 -1.16 -15.34 -30.69
CA LYS A 149 -0.18 -16.41 -30.95
C LYS A 149 -0.86 -17.67 -31.50
N ASN A 150 -2.07 -17.97 -31.02
CA ASN A 150 -2.86 -19.11 -31.46
C ASN A 150 -3.76 -18.82 -32.67
N GLN A 151 -3.67 -17.60 -33.24
CA GLN A 151 -4.54 -17.11 -34.33
C GLN A 151 -6.05 -17.23 -34.01
N ASP A 152 -6.40 -17.15 -32.72
CA ASP A 152 -7.79 -17.17 -32.25
C ASP A 152 -8.35 -15.76 -32.26
N ILE A 153 -8.99 -15.40 -33.38
CA ILE A 153 -9.53 -14.06 -33.62
C ILE A 153 -10.69 -13.75 -32.67
N GLN A 154 -11.49 -14.74 -32.28
CA GLN A 154 -12.66 -14.55 -31.42
C GLN A 154 -12.22 -14.12 -30.01
N THR A 155 -11.32 -14.89 -29.41
CA THR A 155 -10.78 -14.60 -28.07
C THR A 155 -9.96 -13.30 -28.06
N MET A 156 -9.31 -12.96 -29.18
CA MET A 156 -8.60 -11.68 -29.34
C MET A 156 -9.56 -10.48 -29.33
N VAL A 157 -10.70 -10.57 -30.03
CA VAL A 157 -11.73 -9.53 -30.04
C VAL A 157 -12.37 -9.38 -28.66
N GLU A 158 -12.69 -10.48 -28.00
CA GLU A 158 -13.22 -10.48 -26.63
C GLU A 158 -12.24 -9.84 -25.64
N GLY A 159 -10.97 -10.21 -25.69
CA GLY A 159 -9.93 -9.61 -24.85
C GLY A 159 -9.76 -8.12 -25.11
N THR A 160 -9.85 -7.66 -26.37
CA THR A 160 -9.74 -6.24 -26.73
C THR A 160 -10.94 -5.43 -26.21
N ASN A 161 -12.16 -5.96 -26.32
CA ASN A 161 -13.36 -5.32 -25.77
C ASN A 161 -13.30 -5.21 -24.25
N LEU A 162 -12.75 -6.25 -23.60
CA LEU A 162 -12.60 -6.28 -22.15
C LEU A 162 -11.54 -5.27 -21.66
N ILE A 163 -10.46 -5.07 -22.43
CA ILE A 163 -9.48 -4.00 -22.19
C ILE A 163 -10.13 -2.63 -22.30
N ALA A 164 -10.91 -2.38 -23.37
CA ALA A 164 -11.60 -1.11 -23.56
C ALA A 164 -12.51 -0.78 -22.37
N ALA A 165 -13.36 -1.72 -21.96
CA ALA A 165 -14.27 -1.54 -20.82
C ALA A 165 -13.52 -1.31 -19.49
N THR A 166 -12.37 -1.97 -19.30
CA THR A 166 -11.55 -1.80 -18.10
C THR A 166 -10.85 -0.44 -18.07
N CYS A 167 -10.35 0.02 -19.23
CA CYS A 167 -9.79 1.37 -19.39
C CYS A 167 -10.85 2.45 -19.13
N ASP A 168 -12.05 2.32 -19.69
CA ASP A 168 -13.15 3.28 -19.49
C ASP A 168 -13.53 3.39 -18.01
N THR A 169 -13.62 2.25 -17.32
CA THR A 169 -13.92 2.20 -15.88
C THR A 169 -12.80 2.83 -15.06
N LEU A 170 -11.53 2.54 -15.39
CA LEU A 170 -10.37 3.11 -14.72
C LEU A 170 -10.28 4.62 -14.89
N VAL A 171 -10.51 5.13 -16.11
CA VAL A 171 -10.50 6.57 -16.39
C VAL A 171 -11.56 7.27 -15.54
N LYS A 172 -12.79 6.75 -15.52
CA LYS A 172 -13.87 7.30 -14.68
C LYS A 172 -13.51 7.29 -13.19
N ASN A 173 -12.92 6.21 -12.70
CA ASN A 173 -12.51 6.09 -11.30
C ASN A 173 -11.37 7.08 -10.95
N LEU A 174 -10.46 7.36 -11.89
CA LEU A 174 -9.41 8.35 -11.73
C LEU A 174 -9.95 9.79 -11.77
N GLU A 175 -10.95 10.07 -12.61
CA GLU A 175 -11.66 11.36 -12.63
C GLU A 175 -12.37 11.61 -11.30
N ASP A 176 -13.12 10.63 -10.80
CA ASP A 176 -13.79 10.68 -9.49
C ASP A 176 -12.77 10.87 -8.34
N TYR A 177 -11.57 10.28 -8.46
CA TYR A 177 -10.49 10.45 -7.50
C TYR A 177 -9.89 11.87 -7.52
N ILE A 178 -9.64 12.43 -8.70
CA ILE A 178 -9.13 13.80 -8.85
C ILE A 178 -10.14 14.81 -8.29
N GLU A 179 -11.44 14.59 -8.50
CA GLU A 179 -12.51 15.43 -7.95
C GLU A 179 -12.53 15.39 -6.41
N LEU A 180 -12.41 14.20 -5.82
CA LEU A 180 -12.38 14.01 -4.37
C LEU A 180 -11.13 14.60 -3.70
N VAL A 181 -9.98 14.57 -4.38
CA VAL A 181 -8.76 15.24 -3.90
C VAL A 181 -8.91 16.77 -3.98
N SER A 182 -9.59 17.29 -5.00
CA SER A 182 -9.83 18.72 -5.19
C SER A 182 -10.79 19.32 -4.13
N ASP A 183 -11.71 18.51 -3.60
CA ASP A 183 -12.62 18.93 -2.52
C ASP A 183 -11.99 18.81 -1.12
N ASP A 184 -11.08 17.86 -0.91
CA ASP A 184 -10.24 17.81 0.30
C ASP A 184 -9.34 19.06 0.41
N GLU A 185 -8.77 19.53 -0.69
CA GLU A 185 -7.94 20.74 -0.74
C GLU A 185 -8.72 22.00 -0.35
N LYS A 186 -10.01 22.11 -0.75
CA LYS A 186 -10.90 23.22 -0.33
C LYS A 186 -11.26 23.16 1.15
N SER A 187 -11.32 21.98 1.76
CA SER A 187 -11.63 21.81 3.18
C SER A 187 -10.47 22.26 4.08
N HIS A 188 -9.23 22.02 3.63
CA HIS A 188 -8.02 22.40 4.35
C HIS A 188 -7.75 23.93 4.35
N LEU A 189 -8.23 24.68 3.35
CA LEU A 189 -8.14 26.15 3.34
C LEU A 189 -9.14 26.84 4.29
N LYS A 190 -10.22 26.17 4.72
CA LYS A 190 -11.17 26.73 5.69
C LYS A 190 -10.68 26.63 7.14
N ASP A 191 -9.78 25.70 7.45
CA ASP A 191 -9.29 25.45 8.81
C ASP A 191 -8.12 26.37 9.23
N SER A 192 -7.61 27.21 8.29
CA SER A 192 -6.64 28.28 8.60
C SER A 192 -7.28 29.64 8.96
N GLY A 193 -8.60 29.69 9.15
CA GLY A 193 -9.32 30.89 9.59
C GLY A 193 -9.19 31.10 11.10
N ILE A 194 -8.29 31.99 11.50
CA ILE A 194 -8.04 32.41 12.88
C ILE A 194 -9.35 32.89 13.54
N ASP A 195 -9.73 32.25 14.63
CA ASP A 195 -10.76 32.72 15.57
C ASP A 195 -10.48 34.17 16.00
N SER A 196 -11.42 35.08 15.74
CA SER A 196 -11.47 36.38 16.41
C SER A 196 -12.84 36.59 17.05
N CYS A 197 -13.08 35.84 18.12
CA CYS A 197 -14.20 36.08 19.03
C CYS A 197 -13.67 36.20 20.47
N LEU A 198 -13.14 37.38 20.82
CA LEU A 198 -13.01 37.87 22.19
C LEU A 198 -13.05 39.41 22.17
N ASN A 199 -14.25 39.99 22.25
CA ASN A 199 -14.67 40.69 23.46
C ASN A 199 -16.10 41.25 23.32
N ASN A 200 -16.91 40.80 24.26
CA ASN A 200 -18.30 41.10 24.45
C ASN A 200 -18.48 42.44 25.19
N THR A 201 -19.70 42.96 25.05
CA THR A 201 -20.45 43.84 25.96
C THR A 201 -20.27 45.37 25.94
N ASN A 202 -21.40 45.97 25.57
CA ASN A 202 -22.11 47.09 26.20
C ASN A 202 -21.73 48.52 25.78
N GLY A 203 -22.64 49.11 24.99
CA GLY A 203 -22.69 50.53 24.74
C GLY A 203 -23.21 51.34 25.92
N HIS A 204 -22.83 52.61 25.95
CA HIS A 204 -23.70 53.76 26.28
C HIS A 204 -22.96 55.08 25.98
N ASN A 205 -23.58 55.90 25.13
CA ASN A 205 -23.63 57.36 25.10
C ASN A 205 -22.51 58.20 25.75
N ASN A 206 -21.84 59.09 24.98
CA ASN A 206 -22.14 60.53 24.97
C ASN A 206 -21.11 61.39 24.17
N LYS A 207 -21.67 62.28 23.35
CA LYS A 207 -21.32 63.70 23.14
C LYS A 207 -19.83 64.13 22.95
N ARG A 208 -19.60 64.61 21.72
CA ARG A 208 -19.33 66.02 21.35
C ARG A 208 -18.00 66.71 21.79
N THR A 209 -17.41 67.37 20.79
CA THR A 209 -16.67 68.65 20.78
C THR A 209 -15.16 68.72 21.04
N LYS A 210 -14.45 69.16 19.97
CA LYS A 210 -13.34 70.13 19.86
C LYS A 210 -12.73 70.68 21.17
N LYS A 211 -11.39 70.69 21.27
CA LYS A 211 -10.56 71.92 21.37
C LYS A 211 -9.04 71.64 21.44
N THR A 212 -8.34 72.69 21.05
CA THR A 212 -6.91 73.01 20.85
C THR A 212 -6.08 73.23 22.12
N LEU A 213 -4.75 73.39 21.90
CA LEU A 213 -3.67 73.99 22.74
C LEU A 213 -3.13 73.08 23.86
N SER A 214 -1.89 73.19 24.37
CA SER A 214 -0.60 73.83 24.03
C SER A 214 0.23 73.74 25.32
N CYS A 215 1.55 73.54 25.19
CA CYS A 215 2.64 73.96 26.09
C CYS A 215 2.83 73.37 27.51
N ASN A 216 4.14 73.17 27.78
CA ASN A 216 4.91 73.26 29.04
C ASN A 216 4.65 72.16 30.08
N GLY A 217 5.63 71.56 30.75
CA GLY A 217 7.04 71.88 31.02
C GLY A 217 7.36 71.40 32.45
N ILE A 218 8.65 71.36 32.79
CA ILE A 218 9.25 71.24 34.15
C ILE A 218 9.04 69.87 34.86
N TYR A 219 10.04 69.17 35.43
CA TYR A 219 11.40 69.48 35.91
C TYR A 219 12.37 68.34 35.54
#